data_AF-A0A831X6H0-F1
#
_entry.id   AF-A0A831X6H0-F1
#
_cell.length_a   1.000
_cell.length_b   1.000
_cell.length_c   1.000
_cell.angle_alpha   90.00
_cell.angle_beta   90.00
_cell.angle_gamma   90.00
#
_symmetry.space_group_name_H-M   'P 1'
#
loop_
_entity.id
_entity.type
_entity.pdbx_description
1 polymer ?
#
loop_
_entity_poly.entity_id
_entity_poly.type
_entity_poly.pdbx_seq_one_letter_code
_entity_poly.pdbx_strand_id
1 'polypeptide(L)'
;MYTQDYDGMYTPPFHYNPMRDARDWTCPNLDWWDDLLQPYVKNRQLAVCPSIRFTTTCAAVRNRWFQSGATMVKAWSYGVNTVESWPLTRWNPLTAHGFRDPNFRNIQPLQVGRSVSEAVVADPANTIWLMDSNNIEMWNEGLFDYFSPAQRARFERHNQGFNAAFADGHVKWIRAGSTRPCQWSVQSDCP
;
A
#
# COMPACT_ATOMS: atom_id res chain seq x y z
N MET A 1 10.34 16.15 20.24
CA MET A 1 10.23 17.20 19.21
C MET A 1 10.55 16.51 17.90
N TYR A 2 9.56 16.33 17.02
CA TYR A 2 9.69 15.53 15.80
C TYR A 2 10.60 16.27 14.82
N THR A 3 11.87 15.88 14.77
CA THR A 3 12.94 16.61 14.08
C THR A 3 12.90 16.53 12.55
N GLN A 4 11.87 15.91 11.98
CA GLN A 4 11.43 16.09 10.60
C GLN A 4 10.00 15.56 10.50
N ASP A 5 9.02 16.45 10.48
CA ASP A 5 7.71 16.16 9.92
C ASP A 5 7.94 15.95 8.42
N TYR A 6 7.65 14.76 7.93
CA TYR A 6 7.78 14.43 6.52
C TYR A 6 6.68 15.15 5.72
N ASP A 7 6.57 16.47 5.88
CA ASP A 7 5.56 17.33 5.27
C ASP A 7 5.63 17.21 3.75
N GLY A 8 4.46 17.08 3.14
CA GLY A 8 4.33 16.85 1.71
C GLY A 8 4.80 15.48 1.24
N MET A 9 4.87 14.47 2.12
CA MET A 9 5.14 13.08 1.77
C MET A 9 4.00 12.17 2.23
N TYR A 10 3.64 11.18 1.41
CA TYR A 10 2.73 10.13 1.86
C TYR A 10 3.42 9.20 2.85
N THR A 11 2.65 8.36 3.55
CA THR A 11 3.26 7.27 4.32
C THR A 11 3.84 6.22 3.36
N PRO A 12 5.08 5.76 3.56
CA PRO A 12 5.61 4.61 2.84
C PRO A 12 4.70 3.39 2.90
N PRO A 13 4.69 2.56 1.84
CA PRO A 13 3.92 1.31 1.87
C PRO A 13 4.47 0.29 2.87
N PHE A 14 5.79 0.28 3.07
CA PHE A 14 6.48 -0.55 4.05
C PHE A 14 7.90 -0.05 4.33
N HIS A 15 8.49 -0.51 5.42
CA HIS A 15 9.88 -0.32 5.78
C HIS A 15 10.52 -1.68 6.05
N TYR A 16 11.66 -1.95 5.41
CA TYR A 16 12.45 -3.15 5.68
C TYR A 16 13.12 -3.04 7.04
N ASN A 17 12.78 -3.96 7.92
CA ASN A 17 13.45 -4.06 9.21
C ASN A 17 14.67 -4.98 9.07
N PRO A 18 15.90 -4.46 9.22
CA PRO A 18 17.11 -5.28 9.12
C PRO A 18 17.28 -6.25 10.29
N MET A 19 16.46 -6.16 11.35
CA MET A 19 16.54 -7.06 12.50
C MET A 19 15.82 -8.38 12.20
N ARG A 20 16.56 -9.41 11.74
CA ARG A 20 16.85 -10.63 12.54
C ARG A 20 17.42 -11.83 11.75
N ASP A 21 17.35 -11.90 10.42
CA ASP A 21 18.15 -12.91 9.69
C ASP A 21 18.14 -12.58 8.20
N ALA A 22 19.32 -12.26 7.65
CA ALA A 22 19.52 -11.95 6.23
C ALA A 22 19.37 -13.18 5.30
N ARG A 23 18.69 -14.24 5.76
CA ARG A 23 18.70 -15.58 5.16
C ARG A 23 17.37 -16.02 4.54
N ASP A 24 16.25 -15.36 4.84
CA ASP A 24 14.96 -15.66 4.21
C ASP A 24 14.52 -14.53 3.26
N TRP A 25 14.99 -14.61 2.01
CA TRP A 25 14.51 -13.78 0.91
C TRP A 25 13.06 -14.06 0.51
N THR A 26 12.46 -15.11 1.08
CA THR A 26 11.08 -15.52 0.84
C THR A 26 10.07 -14.66 1.61
N CYS A 27 10.47 -14.04 2.73
CA CYS A 27 9.58 -13.26 3.60
C CYS A 27 10.36 -12.29 4.50
N PRO A 28 10.64 -11.05 4.04
CA PRO A 28 11.39 -10.07 4.81
C PRO A 28 10.60 -9.56 6.01
N ASN A 29 11.31 -9.13 7.05
CA ASN A 29 10.72 -8.51 8.22
C ASN A 29 10.28 -7.06 7.87
N LEU A 30 8.98 -6.78 7.79
CA LEU A 30 8.45 -5.50 7.28
C LEU A 30 7.60 -4.78 8.34
N ASP A 31 7.85 -3.49 8.53
CA ASP A 31 6.86 -2.58 9.12
C ASP A 31 5.96 -2.10 7.97
N TRP A 32 4.66 -2.44 7.98
CA TRP A 32 3.74 -2.03 6.90
C TRP A 32 3.22 -0.59 7.11
N TRP A 33 2.61 0.01 6.08
CA TRP A 33 2.10 1.38 6.11
C TRP A 33 1.31 1.73 7.39
N ASP A 34 0.46 0.83 7.87
CA ASP A 34 -0.34 1.07 9.08
C ASP A 34 0.45 0.85 10.38
N ASP A 35 1.55 0.08 10.35
CA ASP A 35 2.52 0.01 11.44
C ASP A 35 3.30 1.32 11.57
N LEU A 36 3.68 1.90 10.43
CA LEU A 36 4.41 3.18 10.33
C LEU A 36 3.56 4.36 10.83
N LEU A 37 2.23 4.27 10.73
CA LEU A 37 1.29 5.27 11.23
C LEU A 37 1.03 5.18 12.74
N GLN A 38 1.38 4.07 13.42
CA GLN A 38 1.03 3.89 14.83
C GLN A 38 1.60 4.92 15.82
N PRO A 39 2.75 5.58 15.60
CA PRO A 39 3.19 6.69 16.45
C PRO A 39 2.15 7.82 16.55
N TYR A 40 1.36 8.03 15.49
CA TYR A 40 0.33 9.07 15.38
C TYR A 40 -1.06 8.53 15.71
N VAL A 41 -1.40 7.36 15.15
CA VAL A 41 -2.76 6.79 15.24
C VAL A 41 -3.01 6.11 16.59
N LYS A 42 -2.00 5.43 17.15
CA LYS A 42 -2.05 4.67 18.42
C LYS A 42 -3.26 3.74 18.57
N ASN A 43 -3.84 3.30 17.47
CA ASN A 43 -4.97 2.38 17.44
C ASN A 43 -4.87 1.47 16.20
N ARG A 44 -4.48 0.21 16.44
CA ARG A 44 -4.31 -0.79 15.39
C ARG A 44 -5.62 -1.35 14.85
N GLN A 45 -6.74 -1.17 15.56
CA GLN A 45 -8.04 -1.66 15.08
C GLN A 45 -8.54 -0.86 13.88
N LEU A 46 -8.09 0.40 13.71
CA LEU A 46 -8.48 1.24 12.58
C LEU A 46 -8.03 0.68 11.22
N ALA A 47 -6.89 -0.03 11.17
CA ALA A 47 -6.38 -0.65 9.95
C ALA A 47 -6.94 -2.06 9.69
N VAL A 48 -7.91 -2.52 10.49
CA VAL A 48 -8.48 -3.86 10.39
C VAL A 48 -10.00 -3.76 10.33
N CYS A 49 -10.57 -4.26 9.24
CA CYS A 49 -12.01 -4.33 9.06
C CYS A 49 -12.61 -5.36 10.05
N PRO A 50 -13.70 -5.03 10.77
CA PRO A 50 -14.37 -5.97 11.67
C PRO A 50 -14.94 -7.21 10.96
N SER A 51 -15.33 -7.07 9.70
CA SER A 51 -15.99 -8.14 8.94
C SER A 51 -15.01 -9.16 8.37
N ILE A 52 -13.91 -8.70 7.75
CA ILE A 52 -12.95 -9.56 7.06
C ILE A 52 -11.53 -9.03 7.24
N ARG A 53 -10.61 -9.92 7.60
CA ARG A 53 -9.18 -9.64 7.71
C ARG A 53 -8.37 -10.87 7.29
N PHE A 54 -7.18 -10.61 6.78
CA PHE A 54 -6.19 -11.60 6.42
C PHE A 54 -5.00 -11.54 7.38
N THR A 55 -4.11 -12.52 7.30
CA THR A 55 -2.89 -12.55 8.10
C THR A 55 -1.67 -12.71 7.21
N THR A 56 -0.58 -12.04 7.56
CA THR A 56 0.74 -12.24 6.94
C THR A 56 1.78 -12.57 8.03
N THR A 57 2.77 -13.37 7.67
CA THR A 57 3.96 -13.65 8.49
C THR A 57 5.16 -12.75 8.14
N CYS A 58 5.07 -11.99 7.05
CA CYS A 58 6.10 -11.04 6.63
C CYS A 58 5.85 -9.69 7.30
N ALA A 59 5.91 -9.67 8.63
CA ALA A 59 5.63 -8.48 9.43
C ALA A 59 6.54 -8.38 10.64
N ALA A 60 6.84 -7.14 11.03
CA ALA A 60 7.56 -6.84 12.26
C ALA A 60 6.80 -7.31 13.49
N VAL A 61 7.58 -7.63 14.51
CA VAL A 61 7.07 -8.03 15.81
C VAL A 61 6.13 -6.93 16.31
N ARG A 62 4.90 -7.33 16.64
CA ARG A 62 3.73 -6.45 16.88
C ARG A 62 4.00 -5.28 17.84
N ASN A 63 4.96 -5.43 18.75
CA ASN A 63 5.33 -4.47 19.79
C ASN A 63 6.82 -4.07 19.78
N ARG A 64 7.38 -3.62 18.65
CA ARG A 64 8.77 -3.09 18.66
C ARG A 64 8.97 -1.92 19.65
N TRP A 65 7.95 -1.10 19.86
CA TRP A 65 7.99 0.02 20.82
C TRP A 65 7.91 -0.40 22.30
N PHE A 66 7.58 -1.67 22.59
CA PHE A 66 7.45 -2.21 23.95
C PHE A 66 8.16 -3.56 24.17
N GLN A 67 9.03 -3.99 23.23
CA GLN A 67 9.87 -5.20 23.32
C GLN A 67 9.16 -6.46 23.85
N SER A 68 7.98 -6.81 23.33
CA SER A 68 7.30 -8.06 23.73
C SER A 68 6.57 -8.79 22.60
N GLY A 69 6.66 -10.11 22.59
CA GLY A 69 5.98 -11.02 21.65
C GLY A 69 6.94 -11.67 20.64
N ALA A 70 6.79 -12.98 20.41
CA ALA A 70 7.64 -13.75 19.48
C ALA A 70 7.02 -13.91 18.07
N THR A 71 5.75 -13.51 17.90
CA THR A 71 4.96 -13.88 16.72
C THR A 71 4.92 -12.75 15.68
N MET A 72 5.45 -13.02 14.48
CA MET A 72 5.48 -12.13 13.31
C MET A 72 4.17 -12.14 12.51
N VAL A 73 3.02 -12.35 13.17
CA VAL A 73 1.72 -12.44 12.50
C VAL A 73 0.99 -11.12 12.63
N LYS A 74 0.70 -10.49 11.48
CA LYS A 74 -0.06 -9.25 11.37
C LYS A 74 -1.40 -9.49 10.70
N ALA A 75 -2.47 -8.96 11.31
CA ALA A 75 -3.77 -8.88 10.68
C ALA A 75 -3.89 -7.60 9.84
N TRP A 76 -4.53 -7.68 8.69
CA TRP A 76 -4.74 -6.55 7.78
C TRP A 76 -6.02 -6.73 6.96
N SER A 77 -6.59 -5.62 6.50
CA SER A 77 -7.81 -5.61 5.66
C SER A 77 -7.74 -4.63 4.50
N TYR A 78 -6.73 -3.77 4.46
CA TYR A 78 -6.56 -2.73 3.46
C TYR A 78 -5.18 -2.88 2.81
N GLY A 79 -5.16 -2.72 1.49
CA GLY A 79 -3.94 -2.67 0.69
C GLY A 79 -3.50 -1.24 0.47
N VAL A 80 -2.22 -1.10 0.12
CA VAL A 80 -1.63 0.16 -0.34
C VAL A 80 -1.28 0.07 -1.82
N ASN A 81 -1.52 1.15 -2.56
CA ASN A 81 -1.15 1.28 -3.95
C ASN A 81 0.36 1.49 -4.10
N THR A 82 1.10 0.48 -4.57
CA THR A 82 2.56 0.55 -4.78
C THR A 82 2.97 0.32 -6.20
N VAL A 83 2.02 0.26 -7.12
CA VAL A 83 2.19 -0.40 -8.42
C VAL A 83 3.49 -0.02 -9.14
N GLU A 84 4.21 -1.05 -9.57
CA GLU A 84 5.53 -0.98 -10.19
C GLU A 84 5.58 -1.67 -11.55
N SER A 85 4.54 -2.46 -11.87
CA SER A 85 4.53 -3.31 -13.04
C SER A 85 3.15 -3.31 -13.69
N TRP A 86 3.15 -3.05 -15.00
CA TRP A 86 1.96 -2.78 -15.80
C TRP A 86 2.01 -3.51 -17.14
N PRO A 87 1.76 -4.83 -17.16
CA PRO A 87 1.94 -5.64 -18.35
C PRO A 87 0.84 -5.48 -19.41
N LEU A 88 -0.36 -4.98 -19.09
CA LEU A 88 -1.50 -4.93 -20.03
C LEU A 88 -1.84 -3.51 -20.53
N THR A 89 -1.65 -2.47 -19.72
CA THR A 89 -1.83 -1.08 -20.16
C THR A 89 -0.68 -0.55 -21.02
N ARG A 90 -0.99 0.25 -22.06
CA ARG A 90 0.00 0.85 -23.00
C ARG A 90 0.85 1.99 -22.41
N TRP A 91 0.90 2.10 -21.09
CA TRP A 91 1.52 3.24 -20.41
C TRP A 91 3.01 3.01 -20.27
N ASN A 92 3.78 4.09 -20.10
CA ASN A 92 5.22 3.95 -19.99
C ASN A 92 5.58 3.26 -18.66
N PRO A 93 6.01 1.98 -18.68
CA PRO A 93 6.23 1.20 -17.46
C PRO A 93 7.43 1.70 -16.65
N LEU A 94 8.27 2.58 -17.21
CA LEU A 94 9.39 3.19 -16.50
C LEU A 94 8.97 4.36 -15.62
N THR A 95 7.78 4.91 -15.85
CA THR A 95 7.35 6.15 -15.20
C THR A 95 5.99 6.02 -14.51
N ALA A 96 5.10 5.12 -14.95
CA ALA A 96 3.80 4.91 -14.32
C ALA A 96 3.97 4.08 -13.05
N HIS A 97 3.74 4.70 -11.89
CA HIS A 97 3.91 4.08 -10.58
C HIS A 97 2.84 4.57 -9.59
N GLY A 98 2.65 3.78 -8.52
CA GLY A 98 1.79 4.14 -7.39
C GLY A 98 2.54 4.96 -6.33
N PHE A 99 2.19 4.78 -5.06
CA PHE A 99 2.76 5.51 -3.92
C PHE A 99 4.06 4.87 -3.42
N ARG A 100 4.96 4.56 -4.35
CA ARG A 100 6.30 4.04 -4.05
C ARG A 100 7.30 4.69 -5.00
N ASP A 101 8.37 5.26 -4.44
CA ASP A 101 9.45 5.88 -5.22
C ASP A 101 10.02 4.87 -6.24
N PRO A 102 9.96 5.16 -7.55
CA PRO A 102 10.38 4.24 -8.61
C PRO A 102 11.91 4.04 -8.68
N ASN A 103 12.70 4.91 -8.03
CA ASN A 103 14.16 4.83 -8.04
C ASN A 103 14.76 3.81 -7.05
N PHE A 104 13.91 3.03 -6.36
CA PHE A 104 14.35 2.07 -5.34
C PHE A 104 15.31 0.97 -5.87
N ARG A 105 15.37 0.74 -7.19
CA ARG A 105 16.24 -0.28 -7.82
C ARG A 105 17.75 0.00 -7.69
N ASN A 106 18.15 1.26 -7.46
CA ASN A 106 19.56 1.64 -7.24
C ASN A 106 19.93 1.76 -5.74
N ILE A 107 18.98 1.40 -4.88
CA ILE A 107 18.86 1.46 -3.42
C ILE A 107 19.52 0.39 -2.54
N GLN A 108 20.80 -0.01 -2.70
CA GLN A 108 21.39 -1.01 -1.78
C GLN A 108 22.19 -0.39 -0.60
N PRO A 109 22.18 -0.99 0.62
CA PRO A 109 21.35 -2.11 1.09
C PRO A 109 20.25 -1.64 2.06
N LEU A 110 19.05 -2.20 1.96
CA LEU A 110 17.96 -2.13 2.96
C LEU A 110 17.22 -0.79 3.08
N GLN A 111 17.18 0.03 2.04
CA GLN A 111 16.48 1.31 2.12
C GLN A 111 14.96 1.11 2.10
N VAL A 112 14.33 1.48 3.22
CA VAL A 112 13.01 2.15 3.35
C VAL A 112 12.16 2.07 2.09
N GLY A 113 10.91 1.58 2.16
CA GLY A 113 9.93 2.00 1.17
C GLY A 113 9.97 3.52 1.15
N ARG A 114 10.54 4.09 0.09
CA ARG A 114 10.61 5.53 -0.07
C ARG A 114 9.24 5.91 -0.58
N SER A 115 8.57 6.75 0.20
CA SER A 115 7.28 7.27 -0.20
C SER A 115 7.44 8.26 -1.34
N VAL A 116 6.31 8.65 -1.92
CA VAL A 116 6.24 9.70 -2.93
C VAL A 116 5.89 11.03 -2.27
N SER A 117 6.37 12.13 -2.86
CA SER A 117 5.92 13.47 -2.47
C SER A 117 4.48 13.69 -2.94
N GLU A 118 3.69 14.45 -2.19
CA GLU A 118 2.38 14.90 -2.65
C GLU A 118 2.43 15.66 -3.98
N ALA A 119 3.54 16.37 -4.22
CA ALA A 119 3.74 17.15 -5.44
C ALA A 119 3.87 16.31 -6.71
N VAL A 120 4.15 15.00 -6.60
CA VAL A 120 4.22 14.13 -7.80
C VAL A 120 2.87 13.54 -8.19
N VAL A 121 1.84 13.66 -7.33
CA VAL A 121 0.50 13.16 -7.64
C VAL A 121 -0.24 14.21 -8.46
N ALA A 122 -0.39 13.93 -9.76
CA ALA A 122 -0.95 14.90 -10.71
C ALA A 122 -2.45 15.14 -10.52
N ASP A 123 -3.22 14.12 -10.12
CA ASP A 123 -4.65 14.22 -9.83
C ASP A 123 -5.00 13.58 -8.48
N PRO A 124 -4.73 14.28 -7.35
CA PRO A 124 -4.92 13.72 -6.01
C PRO A 124 -6.34 13.23 -5.73
N ALA A 125 -7.35 13.83 -6.37
CA ALA A 125 -8.75 13.49 -6.18
C ALA A 125 -9.20 12.25 -6.99
N ASN A 126 -8.41 11.78 -7.97
CA ASN A 126 -8.75 10.57 -8.71
C ASN A 126 -7.71 9.45 -8.56
N THR A 127 -6.57 9.71 -7.92
CA THR A 127 -5.56 8.69 -7.61
C THR A 127 -5.87 7.97 -6.29
N ILE A 128 -6.09 6.66 -6.35
CA ILE A 128 -6.33 5.76 -5.22
C ILE A 128 -5.02 5.50 -4.47
N TRP A 129 -4.98 5.80 -3.17
CA TRP A 129 -3.84 5.55 -2.31
C TRP A 129 -3.99 4.26 -1.50
N LEU A 130 -5.09 4.13 -0.75
CA LEU A 130 -5.39 2.96 0.07
C LEU A 130 -6.73 2.39 -0.36
N MET A 131 -6.89 1.08 -0.25
CA MET A 131 -8.15 0.45 -0.60
C MET A 131 -8.42 -0.79 0.22
N ASP A 132 -9.70 -1.11 0.37
CA ASP A 132 -10.13 -2.45 0.74
C ASP A 132 -9.56 -3.47 -0.27
N SER A 133 -8.71 -4.39 0.18
CA SER A 133 -8.07 -5.39 -0.68
C SER A 133 -7.84 -6.69 0.08
N ASN A 134 -7.67 -7.78 -0.67
CA ASN A 134 -7.11 -9.03 -0.17
C ASN A 134 -5.68 -9.26 -0.66
N ASN A 135 -4.99 -8.17 -1.01
CA ASN A 135 -3.54 -8.06 -1.07
C ASN A 135 -3.12 -6.84 -0.24
N ILE A 136 -2.10 -6.99 0.60
CA ILE A 136 -1.60 -5.90 1.44
C ILE A 136 -0.85 -4.85 0.61
N GLU A 137 -0.38 -5.25 -0.57
CA GLU A 137 0.39 -4.45 -1.49
C GLU A 137 -0.15 -4.64 -2.92
N MET A 138 -0.43 -3.53 -3.60
CA MET A 138 -0.90 -3.53 -4.99
C MET A 138 0.25 -3.20 -5.93
N TRP A 139 1.15 -4.16 -6.13
CA TRP A 139 2.41 -3.97 -6.86
C TRP A 139 2.31 -4.13 -8.39
N ASN A 140 1.24 -4.75 -8.89
CA ASN A 140 1.07 -5.07 -10.31
C ASN A 140 -0.38 -4.92 -10.77
N GLU A 141 -0.56 -4.52 -12.03
CA GLU A 141 -1.87 -4.36 -12.68
C GLU A 141 -2.77 -5.59 -12.56
N GLY A 142 -2.16 -6.78 -12.56
CA GLY A 142 -2.78 -8.08 -12.33
C GLY A 142 -3.54 -8.25 -11.02
N LEU A 143 -3.44 -7.27 -10.12
CA LEU A 143 -4.08 -7.25 -8.82
C LEU A 143 -5.23 -6.24 -8.72
N PHE A 144 -5.51 -5.48 -9.78
CA PHE A 144 -6.59 -4.49 -9.78
C PHE A 144 -7.95 -5.09 -10.10
N ASP A 145 -9.00 -4.42 -9.65
CA ASP A 145 -10.38 -4.85 -9.76
C ASP A 145 -10.84 -5.05 -11.21
N TYR A 146 -10.34 -4.25 -12.16
CA TYR A 146 -10.71 -4.34 -13.57
C TYR A 146 -9.95 -5.41 -14.36
N PHE A 147 -8.89 -5.99 -13.80
CA PHE A 147 -7.95 -6.83 -14.56
C PHE A 147 -8.58 -8.12 -15.09
N SER A 148 -9.38 -8.80 -14.25
CA SER A 148 -10.09 -10.03 -14.64
C SER A 148 -11.30 -10.25 -13.74
N PRO A 149 -12.28 -11.09 -14.14
CA PRO A 149 -13.40 -11.45 -13.28
C PRO A 149 -12.97 -12.02 -11.92
N ALA A 150 -11.88 -12.78 -11.89
CA ALA A 150 -11.34 -13.36 -10.66
C ALA A 150 -10.73 -12.30 -9.73
N GLN A 151 -10.14 -11.24 -10.28
CA GLN A 151 -9.66 -10.11 -9.48
C GLN A 151 -10.82 -9.26 -8.98
N ARG A 152 -11.76 -8.91 -9.86
CA ARG A 152 -12.97 -8.17 -9.49
C ARG A 152 -13.67 -8.74 -8.25
N ALA A 153 -13.89 -10.05 -8.21
CA ALA A 153 -14.55 -10.72 -7.08
C ALA A 153 -13.86 -10.48 -5.72
N ARG A 154 -12.55 -10.20 -5.71
CA ARG A 154 -11.78 -9.90 -4.49
C ARG A 154 -12.09 -8.51 -3.92
N PHE A 155 -12.65 -7.63 -4.73
CA PHE A 155 -13.07 -6.27 -4.37
C PHE A 155 -14.58 -6.16 -4.10
N GLU A 156 -15.36 -7.25 -4.16
CA GLU A 156 -16.83 -7.19 -4.02
C GLU A 156 -17.33 -7.29 -2.57
N ARG A 157 -16.40 -7.35 -1.61
CA ARG A 157 -16.63 -7.60 -0.18
C ARG A 157 -17.54 -6.58 0.53
N HIS A 158 -17.64 -5.34 0.04
CA HIS A 158 -18.51 -4.32 0.62
C HIS A 158 -19.59 -3.94 -0.38
N ASN A 159 -20.67 -4.71 -0.39
CA ASN A 159 -21.83 -4.46 -1.25
C ASN A 159 -21.48 -4.44 -2.75
N GLN A 160 -20.74 -5.46 -3.23
CA GLN A 160 -20.25 -5.53 -4.63
C GLN A 160 -19.25 -4.43 -5.00
N GLY A 161 -18.58 -3.89 -3.99
CA GLY A 161 -17.55 -2.87 -4.14
C GLY A 161 -16.66 -2.79 -2.93
N PHE A 162 -15.85 -1.73 -2.90
CA PHE A 162 -14.77 -1.56 -1.94
C PHE A 162 -14.61 -0.07 -1.60
N ASN A 163 -14.14 0.25 -0.40
CA ASN A 163 -13.81 1.63 -0.05
C ASN A 163 -12.38 1.91 -0.48
N ALA A 164 -12.17 3.10 -1.02
CA ALA A 164 -10.86 3.61 -1.43
C ALA A 164 -10.65 4.99 -0.82
N ALA A 165 -9.48 5.21 -0.24
CA ALA A 165 -8.97 6.53 0.12
C ALA A 165 -8.12 7.06 -1.03
N PHE A 166 -8.37 8.29 -1.42
CA PHE A 166 -7.68 8.98 -2.50
C PHE A 166 -6.50 9.78 -1.93
N ALA A 167 -5.62 10.24 -2.83
CA ALA A 167 -4.41 10.94 -2.45
C ALA A 167 -4.69 12.25 -1.68
N ASP A 168 -5.78 12.95 -2.00
CA ASP A 168 -6.24 14.14 -1.26
C ASP A 168 -6.88 13.83 0.12
N GLY A 169 -7.01 12.54 0.47
CA GLY A 169 -7.54 12.08 1.75
C GLY A 169 -9.05 11.84 1.80
N HIS A 170 -9.81 12.13 0.74
CA HIS A 170 -11.23 11.76 0.74
C HIS A 170 -11.40 10.25 0.54
N VAL A 171 -12.56 9.73 0.95
CA VAL A 171 -12.90 8.31 0.85
C VAL A 171 -14.18 8.14 0.06
N LYS A 172 -14.19 7.15 -0.85
CA LYS A 172 -15.34 6.83 -1.67
C LYS A 172 -15.54 5.32 -1.76
N TRP A 173 -16.80 4.89 -1.80
CA TRP A 173 -17.15 3.54 -2.21
C TRP A 173 -17.11 3.42 -3.73
N ILE A 174 -16.42 2.39 -4.23
CA ILE A 174 -16.23 2.12 -5.65
C ILE A 174 -16.82 0.75 -5.98
N ARG A 175 -17.59 0.68 -7.07
CA ARG A 175 -18.11 -0.58 -7.60
C ARG A 175 -16.94 -1.42 -8.12
N ALA A 176 -16.88 -2.70 -7.75
CA ALA A 176 -15.81 -3.57 -8.21
C ALA A 176 -15.80 -3.72 -9.74
N GLY A 177 -14.61 -3.64 -10.33
CA GLY A 177 -14.37 -3.69 -11.77
C GLY A 177 -14.66 -2.38 -12.50
N SER A 178 -14.91 -1.29 -11.77
CA SER A 178 -15.21 0.01 -12.37
C SER A 178 -14.05 0.99 -12.36
N THR A 179 -12.94 0.68 -11.67
CA THR A 179 -11.79 1.58 -11.74
C THR A 179 -11.13 1.57 -13.12
N ARG A 180 -10.42 2.65 -13.41
CA ARG A 180 -9.62 2.82 -14.63
C ARG A 180 -8.14 2.80 -14.26
N PRO A 181 -7.24 2.41 -15.18
CA PRO A 181 -5.80 2.44 -14.96
C PRO A 181 -5.28 3.75 -14.36
N CYS A 182 -5.81 4.90 -14.79
CA CYS A 182 -5.40 6.22 -14.28
C CYS A 182 -5.65 6.45 -12.79
N GLN A 183 -6.59 5.72 -12.22
CA GLN A 183 -6.86 5.85 -10.79
C GLN A 183 -5.82 5.14 -9.93
N TRP A 184 -4.89 4.39 -10.52
CA TRP A 184 -3.86 3.64 -9.81
C TRP A 184 -2.45 4.21 -10.03
N SER A 185 -2.32 5.29 -10.80
CA SER A 185 -1.06 5.95 -11.13
C SER A 185 -1.02 7.36 -10.55
N VAL A 186 0.16 7.83 -10.20
CA VAL A 186 0.38 9.21 -9.76
C VAL A 186 0.46 10.22 -10.92
N GLN A 187 0.43 9.77 -12.17
CA GLN A 187 0.60 10.64 -13.34
C GLN A 187 -0.71 11.28 -13.82
N SER A 188 -0.59 12.29 -14.69
CA SER A 188 -1.73 12.89 -15.40
C SER A 188 -2.06 12.06 -16.65
N ASP A 189 -2.77 10.96 -16.45
CA ASP A 189 -2.98 9.93 -17.47
C ASP A 189 -4.47 9.55 -17.66
N CYS A 190 -5.38 10.24 -16.97
CA CYS A 190 -6.81 10.22 -17.30
C CYS A 190 -7.07 11.08 -18.57
N PRO A 191 -7.87 10.59 -19.53
CA PRO A 191 -8.30 11.35 -20.70
C PRO A 191 -9.36 12.40 -20.39
#